data_AF-A0A382YF29-F1
#
_entry.id   AF-A0A382YF29-F1
#
_cell.length_a   1.000
_cell.length_b   1.000
_cell.length_c   1.000
_cell.angle_alpha   90.00
_cell.angle_beta   90.00
_cell.angle_gamma   90.00
#
_symmetry.space_group_name_H-M   'P 1'
#
loop_
_entity.id
_entity.type
_entity.pdbx_description
1 polymer ?
#
loop_
_entity_poly.entity_id
_entity_poly.type
_entity_poly.pdbx_seq_one_letter_code
_entity_poly.pdbx_strand_id
1 'polypeptide(L)'
;MIIDSHSYCFASANSGAGYDDTETHMRWVQASYAIHHQPAVRLSDRQIVPAAARALDPDARHDLDNLPDRQFRFDSDEGRVLWEFEGDTYTKYFYPPNLRNGEYTPESLISEMDNAGVDLTLLHTNPMLGRGGEYSAYLSACIARYPDRLRSMAPVEEYRIAGDPDAMIAEVDRAIREYRLHALKFNASLSYLGCPVPWD
;
A
#
# COMPACT_ATOMS: atom_id res chain seq x y z
N MET A 1 25.12 13.68 -4.41
CA MET A 1 23.87 13.08 -4.89
C MET A 1 23.54 11.89 -4.01
N ILE A 2 22.56 12.03 -3.14
CA ILE A 2 21.98 10.98 -2.30
C ILE A 2 20.68 10.52 -2.97
N ILE A 3 20.57 9.21 -3.18
CA ILE A 3 19.36 8.58 -3.73
C ILE A 3 18.74 7.75 -2.63
N ASP A 4 17.46 8.00 -2.33
CA ASP A 4 16.65 7.08 -1.55
C ASP A 4 15.97 6.08 -2.49
N SER A 5 16.30 4.81 -2.34
CA SER A 5 15.71 3.77 -3.17
C SER A 5 14.33 3.31 -2.69
N HIS A 6 13.80 3.83 -1.58
CA HIS A 6 12.58 3.33 -0.95
C HIS A 6 11.76 4.43 -0.26
N SER A 7 11.03 5.22 -1.05
CA SER A 7 10.01 6.14 -0.54
C SER A 7 8.64 5.83 -1.15
N TYR A 8 7.61 6.58 -0.74
CA TYR A 8 6.24 6.37 -1.21
C TYR A 8 5.56 7.71 -1.50
N CYS A 9 4.55 7.69 -2.36
CA CYS A 9 3.47 8.66 -2.39
C CYS A 9 2.18 7.87 -2.61
N PHE A 10 1.12 8.19 -1.89
CA PHE A 10 -0.15 7.47 -2.01
C PHE A 10 -1.33 8.36 -1.65
N ALA A 11 -2.46 8.07 -2.31
CA ALA A 11 -3.74 8.67 -1.99
C ALA A 11 -4.26 8.19 -0.63
N SER A 12 -5.30 8.84 -0.12
CA SER A 12 -5.94 8.46 1.14
C SER A 12 -6.34 6.99 1.16
N ALA A 13 -6.09 6.32 2.30
CA ALA A 13 -6.62 4.99 2.57
C ALA A 13 -8.16 4.90 2.48
N ASN A 14 -8.87 6.03 2.60
CA ASN A 14 -10.33 6.10 2.43
C ASN A 14 -10.78 6.36 0.97
N SER A 15 -9.85 6.37 0.01
CA SER A 15 -10.14 6.44 -1.42
C SER A 15 -10.19 5.06 -2.06
N GLY A 16 -10.70 4.98 -3.30
CA GLY A 16 -10.64 3.75 -4.10
C GLY A 16 -9.23 3.40 -4.57
N ALA A 17 -8.32 4.36 -4.74
CA ALA A 17 -6.92 4.13 -5.16
C ALA A 17 -6.76 3.17 -6.38
N GLY A 18 -7.69 3.23 -7.34
CA GLY A 18 -7.73 2.35 -8.52
C GLY A 18 -8.44 1.01 -8.32
N TYR A 19 -9.02 0.75 -7.15
CA TYR A 19 -10.02 -0.29 -6.92
C TYR A 19 -11.42 0.20 -7.30
N ASP A 20 -12.35 -0.74 -7.50
CA ASP A 20 -13.75 -0.45 -7.83
C ASP A 20 -14.45 0.38 -6.74
N ASP A 21 -14.06 0.18 -5.48
CA ASP A 21 -14.55 0.91 -4.32
C ASP A 21 -13.54 0.95 -3.16
N THR A 22 -13.81 1.82 -2.18
CA THR A 22 -13.00 1.97 -0.97
C THR A 22 -13.01 0.71 -0.09
N GLU A 23 -14.08 -0.07 -0.10
CA GLU A 23 -14.19 -1.28 0.74
C GLU A 23 -13.18 -2.34 0.28
N THR A 24 -13.08 -2.55 -1.03
CA THR A 24 -12.12 -3.44 -1.67
C THR A 24 -10.69 -2.97 -1.41
N HIS A 25 -10.41 -1.68 -1.52
CA HIS A 25 -9.10 -1.13 -1.15
C HIS A 25 -8.78 -1.39 0.33
N MET A 26 -9.76 -1.18 1.23
CA MET A 26 -9.59 -1.37 2.66
C MET A 26 -9.29 -2.83 3.03
N ARG A 27 -9.78 -3.82 2.27
CA ARG A 27 -9.40 -5.23 2.43
C ARG A 27 -7.91 -5.48 2.18
N TRP A 28 -7.32 -4.84 1.17
CA TRP A 28 -5.87 -4.90 0.94
C TRP A 28 -5.06 -4.25 2.07
N VAL A 29 -5.56 -3.13 2.60
CA VAL A 29 -4.97 -2.48 3.79
C VAL A 29 -5.04 -3.42 4.99
N GLN A 30 -6.19 -4.04 5.26
CA GLN A 30 -6.37 -5.00 6.35
C GLN A 30 -5.40 -6.18 6.25
N ALA A 31 -5.32 -6.83 5.09
CA ALA A 31 -4.44 -7.97 4.89
C ALA A 31 -2.96 -7.60 5.09
N SER A 32 -2.56 -6.42 4.62
CA SER A 32 -1.19 -5.90 4.82
C SER A 32 -0.91 -5.58 6.29
N TYR A 33 -1.89 -5.01 6.99
CA TYR A 33 -1.81 -4.76 8.43
C TYR A 33 -1.71 -6.05 9.25
N ALA A 34 -2.35 -7.14 8.83
CA ALA A 34 -2.29 -8.42 9.52
C ALA A 34 -0.86 -8.98 9.56
N ILE A 35 -0.13 -8.91 8.43
CA ILE A 35 1.20 -9.50 8.26
C ILE A 35 2.35 -8.55 8.64
N HIS A 36 2.10 -7.24 8.76
CA HIS A 36 3.16 -6.28 9.05
C HIS A 36 3.76 -6.45 10.45
N HIS A 37 5.09 -6.32 10.56
CA HIS A 37 5.88 -6.60 11.76
C HIS A 37 5.59 -5.68 12.96
N GLN A 38 5.04 -4.49 12.72
CA GLN A 38 4.68 -3.57 13.80
C GLN A 38 3.62 -4.19 14.73
N PRO A 39 3.69 -3.96 16.05
CA PRO A 39 2.76 -4.56 16.99
C PRO A 39 1.36 -3.97 16.90
N ALA A 40 0.35 -4.76 17.24
CA ALA A 40 -0.97 -4.24 17.56
C ALA A 40 -0.96 -3.63 18.97
N VAL A 41 -1.49 -2.42 19.10
CA VAL A 41 -1.51 -1.63 20.33
C VAL A 41 -2.97 -1.37 20.69
N ARG A 42 -3.38 -1.79 21.89
CA ARG A 42 -4.70 -1.45 22.44
C ARG A 42 -4.78 0.04 22.75
N LEU A 43 -5.84 0.72 22.33
CA LEU A 43 -5.91 2.18 22.48
C LEU A 43 -6.10 2.64 23.93
N SER A 44 -6.83 1.88 24.74
CA SER A 44 -7.21 2.27 26.11
C SER A 44 -6.03 2.37 27.06
N ASP A 45 -5.06 1.45 26.97
CA ASP A 45 -3.93 1.35 27.90
C ASP A 45 -2.56 1.18 27.23
N ARG A 46 -2.52 1.19 25.89
CA ARG A 46 -1.30 1.08 25.06
C ARG A 46 -0.56 -0.25 25.21
N GLN A 47 -1.22 -1.30 25.72
CA GLN A 47 -0.64 -2.63 25.76
C GLN A 47 -0.49 -3.22 24.36
N ILE A 48 0.63 -3.93 24.15
CA ILE A 48 0.87 -4.69 22.93
C ILE A 48 0.17 -6.04 23.03
N VAL A 49 -0.71 -6.34 22.08
CA VAL A 49 -1.50 -7.57 22.05
C VAL A 49 -1.32 -8.26 20.69
N PRO A 50 -0.35 -9.19 20.55
CA PRO A 50 -0.06 -9.84 19.27
C PRO A 50 -1.25 -10.58 18.64
N ALA A 51 -2.14 -11.13 19.47
CA ALA A 51 -3.34 -11.81 19.02
C ALA A 51 -4.29 -10.89 18.23
N ALA A 52 -4.36 -9.60 18.59
CA ALA A 52 -5.22 -8.63 17.91
C ALA A 52 -4.75 -8.36 16.47
N ALA A 53 -3.44 -8.41 16.19
CA ALA A 53 -2.92 -8.32 14.82
C ALA A 53 -3.27 -9.57 14.00
N ARG A 54 -3.08 -10.76 14.57
CA ARG A 54 -3.41 -12.04 13.91
C ARG A 54 -4.91 -12.14 13.61
N ALA A 55 -5.75 -11.50 14.42
CA ALA A 55 -7.20 -11.51 14.22
C ALA A 55 -7.68 -10.79 12.93
N LEU A 56 -6.80 -10.03 12.26
CA LEU A 56 -7.09 -9.36 10.98
C LEU A 56 -7.03 -10.29 9.77
N ASP A 57 -6.18 -11.32 9.83
CA ASP A 57 -6.09 -12.43 8.85
C ASP A 57 -5.60 -13.69 9.62
N PRO A 58 -6.51 -14.44 10.28
CA PRO A 58 -6.14 -15.54 11.16
C PRO A 58 -5.38 -16.68 10.48
N ASP A 59 -5.68 -16.92 9.20
CA ASP A 59 -5.07 -17.99 8.42
C ASP A 59 -3.81 -17.53 7.68
N ALA A 60 -3.52 -16.22 7.67
CA ALA A 60 -2.40 -15.59 6.97
C ALA A 60 -2.34 -15.99 5.49
N ARG A 61 -3.51 -16.16 4.87
CA ARG A 61 -3.63 -16.63 3.48
C ARG A 61 -3.75 -15.49 2.48
N HIS A 62 -3.90 -14.26 2.96
CA HIS A 62 -4.21 -13.12 2.11
C HIS A 62 -5.49 -13.34 1.28
N ASP A 63 -6.40 -14.17 1.78
CA ASP A 63 -7.70 -14.45 1.18
C ASP A 63 -8.62 -13.27 1.46
N LEU A 64 -8.55 -12.28 0.57
CA LEU A 64 -9.23 -11.00 0.72
C LEU A 64 -10.73 -11.17 0.83
N ASP A 65 -11.30 -12.20 0.19
CA ASP A 65 -12.73 -12.47 0.19
C ASP A 65 -13.24 -12.96 1.55
N ASN A 66 -12.39 -13.64 2.31
CA ASN A 66 -12.72 -14.28 3.58
C ASN A 66 -12.08 -13.60 4.81
N LEU A 67 -11.55 -12.38 4.66
CA LEU A 67 -11.06 -11.62 5.81
C LEU A 67 -12.20 -11.37 6.83
N PRO A 68 -11.94 -11.56 8.13
CA PRO A 68 -12.94 -11.31 9.16
C PRO A 68 -13.29 -9.82 9.21
N ASP A 69 -14.57 -9.53 9.41
CA ASP A 69 -15.01 -8.18 9.73
C ASP A 69 -14.58 -7.83 11.17
N ARG A 70 -13.64 -6.88 11.27
CA ARG A 70 -13.14 -6.32 12.53
C ARG A 70 -13.47 -4.84 12.66
N GLN A 71 -14.46 -4.35 11.91
CA GLN A 71 -14.74 -2.92 11.73
C GLN A 71 -13.47 -2.16 11.33
N PHE A 72 -12.67 -2.78 10.46
CA PHE A 72 -11.38 -2.26 10.05
C PHE A 72 -11.58 -1.00 9.22
N ARG A 73 -10.93 0.09 9.63
CA ARG A 73 -11.16 1.42 9.05
C ARG A 73 -9.94 2.32 9.23
N PHE A 74 -9.84 3.35 8.40
CA PHE A 74 -8.93 4.47 8.63
C PHE A 74 -9.67 5.64 9.30
N ASP A 75 -9.21 6.01 10.49
CA ASP A 75 -9.66 7.19 11.22
C ASP A 75 -8.93 8.44 10.69
N SER A 76 -9.67 9.29 9.97
CA SER A 76 -9.12 10.49 9.33
C SER A 76 -8.80 11.60 10.32
N ASP A 77 -9.52 11.65 11.45
CA ASP A 77 -9.35 12.70 12.46
C ASP A 77 -8.07 12.45 13.26
N GLU A 78 -7.78 11.19 13.57
CA GLU A 78 -6.58 10.81 14.34
C GLU A 78 -5.44 10.21 13.50
N GLY A 79 -5.63 10.09 12.18
CA GLY A 79 -4.57 9.70 11.23
C GLY A 79 -4.06 8.27 11.43
N ARG A 80 -4.96 7.32 11.75
CA ARG A 80 -4.56 5.94 12.05
C ARG A 80 -5.59 4.91 11.64
N VAL A 81 -5.13 3.68 11.46
CA VAL A 81 -6.01 2.52 11.26
C VAL A 81 -6.54 2.02 12.61
N LEU A 82 -7.82 1.63 12.62
CA LEU A 82 -8.54 1.08 13.76
C LEU A 82 -9.20 -0.25 13.42
N TRP A 83 -9.26 -1.15 14.41
CA TRP A 83 -10.10 -2.34 14.37
C TRP A 83 -10.49 -2.81 15.77
N GLU A 84 -11.52 -3.63 15.87
CA GLU A 84 -12.04 -4.17 17.12
C GLU A 84 -11.63 -5.63 17.33
N PHE A 85 -11.23 -5.98 18.55
CA PHE A 85 -10.91 -7.35 18.95
C PHE A 85 -11.22 -7.55 20.44
N GLU A 86 -11.99 -8.60 20.77
CA GLU A 86 -12.36 -8.94 22.17
C GLU A 86 -12.97 -7.78 22.98
N GLY A 87 -13.67 -6.86 22.31
CA GLY A 87 -14.33 -5.71 22.95
C GLY A 87 -13.45 -4.46 23.14
N ASP A 88 -12.20 -4.52 22.70
CA ASP A 88 -11.26 -3.39 22.72
C ASP A 88 -10.93 -2.91 21.30
N THR A 89 -10.62 -1.62 21.17
CA THR A 89 -10.13 -1.01 19.91
C THR A 89 -8.61 -1.00 19.86
N TYR A 90 -8.07 -1.37 18.70
CA TYR A 90 -6.64 -1.48 18.45
C TYR A 90 -6.18 -0.59 17.30
N THR A 91 -4.90 -0.27 17.30
CA THR A 91 -4.20 0.35 16.18
C THR A 91 -2.84 -0.30 15.95
N LYS A 92 -2.22 0.02 14.81
CA LYS A 92 -0.85 -0.34 14.46
C LYS A 92 -0.25 0.84 13.70
N TYR A 93 0.92 1.30 14.13
CA TYR A 93 1.64 2.40 13.48
C TYR A 93 2.46 1.87 12.29
N PHE A 94 1.75 1.30 11.31
CA PHE A 94 2.31 0.85 10.04
C PHE A 94 2.31 1.98 9.01
N TYR A 95 1.17 2.61 8.76
CA TYR A 95 1.18 3.96 8.19
C TYR A 95 1.93 4.92 9.15
N PRO A 96 2.68 5.90 8.61
CA PRO A 96 3.28 6.95 9.41
C PRO A 96 2.23 7.62 10.32
N PRO A 97 2.56 7.91 11.60
CA PRO A 97 1.59 8.40 12.58
C PRO A 97 1.16 9.86 12.36
N ASN A 98 1.79 10.57 11.41
CA ASN A 98 1.56 11.97 11.10
C ASN A 98 0.77 12.20 9.80
N LEU A 99 0.20 11.15 9.20
CA LEU A 99 -0.58 11.29 7.98
C LEU A 99 -1.94 11.92 8.26
N ARG A 100 -2.14 13.15 7.78
CA ARG A 100 -3.48 13.74 7.69
C ARG A 100 -4.27 13.01 6.61
N ASN A 101 -5.52 12.65 6.89
CA ASN A 101 -6.40 11.95 5.93
C ASN A 101 -5.84 10.62 5.37
N GLY A 102 -4.77 10.07 5.96
CA GLY A 102 -4.18 8.81 5.51
C GLY A 102 -3.53 8.86 4.13
N GLU A 103 -3.14 10.05 3.67
CA GLU A 103 -2.41 10.25 2.41
C GLU A 103 -0.98 10.69 2.69
N TYR A 104 -0.08 10.41 1.75
CA TYR A 104 1.29 10.92 1.78
C TYR A 104 1.63 11.51 0.42
N THR A 105 1.60 12.84 0.37
CA THR A 105 1.67 13.62 -0.87
C THR A 105 3.11 13.84 -1.34
N PRO A 106 3.34 14.13 -2.63
CA PRO A 106 4.68 14.47 -3.11
C PRO A 106 5.26 15.72 -2.43
N GLU A 107 4.44 16.68 -1.99
CA GLU A 107 4.90 17.86 -1.24
C GLU A 107 5.46 17.48 0.15
N SER A 108 4.79 16.54 0.82
CA SER A 108 5.23 16.01 2.12
C SER A 108 6.57 15.30 1.96
N LEU A 109 6.68 14.44 0.94
CA LEU A 109 7.92 13.73 0.62
C LEU A 109 9.06 14.69 0.27
N ILE A 110 8.84 15.69 -0.58
CA ILE A 110 9.88 16.65 -0.95
C ILE A 110 10.37 17.44 0.27
N SER A 111 9.47 17.80 1.19
CA SER A 111 9.85 18.47 2.44
C SER A 111 10.74 17.59 3.31
N GLU A 112 10.42 16.30 3.42
CA GLU A 112 11.24 15.32 4.15
C GLU A 112 12.59 15.08 3.45
N MET A 113 12.60 14.99 2.11
CA MET A 113 13.81 14.87 1.30
C MET A 113 14.74 16.08 1.48
N ASP A 114 14.21 17.31 1.44
CA ASP A 114 14.99 18.54 1.62
C ASP A 114 15.60 18.61 3.03
N ASN A 115 14.85 18.20 4.05
CA ASN A 115 15.36 18.11 5.42
C ASN A 115 16.45 17.04 5.57
N ALA A 116 16.30 15.89 4.89
CA ALA A 116 17.25 14.79 4.95
C ALA A 116 18.46 14.93 4.00
N GLY A 117 18.44 15.90 3.08
CA GLY A 117 19.45 16.08 2.04
C GLY A 117 19.39 15.03 0.93
N VAL A 118 18.21 14.45 0.65
CA VAL A 118 18.00 13.48 -0.42
C VAL A 118 17.74 14.19 -1.75
N ASP A 119 18.54 13.87 -2.76
CA ASP A 119 18.49 14.52 -4.07
C ASP A 119 17.44 13.89 -4.98
N LEU A 120 17.28 12.56 -4.96
CA LEU A 120 16.32 11.83 -5.80
C LEU A 120 15.76 10.64 -5.04
N THR A 121 14.50 10.28 -5.29
CA THR A 121 13.90 9.06 -4.74
C THR A 121 13.18 8.22 -5.79
N LEU A 122 13.12 6.91 -5.51
CA LEU A 122 12.30 5.95 -6.23
C LEU A 122 11.10 5.54 -5.38
N LEU A 123 9.90 5.91 -5.84
CA LEU A 123 8.63 5.55 -5.22
C LEU A 123 8.35 4.05 -5.41
N HIS A 124 8.12 3.35 -4.30
CA HIS A 124 7.64 1.98 -4.27
C HIS A 124 6.13 1.94 -4.30
N THR A 125 5.59 0.81 -4.73
CA THR A 125 4.15 0.53 -4.75
C THR A 125 3.86 -0.74 -3.98
N ASN A 126 2.62 -0.85 -3.52
CA ASN A 126 2.06 -2.05 -2.93
C ASN A 126 0.54 -2.01 -3.15
N PRO A 127 -0.15 -3.14 -3.36
CA PRO A 127 -1.61 -3.14 -3.51
C PRO A 127 -2.37 -2.41 -2.39
N MET A 128 -1.85 -2.38 -1.15
CA MET A 128 -2.47 -1.61 -0.07
C MET A 128 -2.48 -0.08 -0.27
N LEU A 129 -1.73 0.42 -1.25
CA LEU A 129 -1.62 1.84 -1.58
C LEU A 129 -2.38 2.21 -2.86
N GLY A 130 -2.69 1.22 -3.69
CA GLY A 130 -3.40 1.38 -4.95
C GLY A 130 -2.96 0.39 -6.04
N ARG A 131 -3.74 0.36 -7.14
CA ARG A 131 -3.51 -0.57 -8.27
C ARG A 131 -3.83 0.03 -9.64
N GLY A 132 -3.40 -0.69 -10.67
CA GLY A 132 -3.82 -0.49 -12.04
C GLY A 132 -3.44 0.86 -12.66
N GLY A 133 -4.18 1.23 -13.70
CA GLY A 133 -3.93 2.44 -14.51
C GLY A 133 -4.20 3.74 -13.76
N GLU A 134 -5.21 3.77 -12.88
CA GLU A 134 -5.53 4.97 -12.09
C GLU A 134 -4.40 5.30 -11.10
N TYR A 135 -3.89 4.30 -10.38
CA TYR A 135 -2.76 4.52 -9.49
C TYR A 135 -1.47 4.86 -10.25
N SER A 136 -1.27 4.24 -11.42
CA SER A 136 -0.17 4.63 -12.32
C SER A 136 -0.26 6.09 -12.78
N ALA A 137 -1.46 6.58 -13.09
CA ALA A 137 -1.70 7.97 -13.43
C ALA A 137 -1.44 8.91 -12.24
N TYR A 138 -1.83 8.53 -11.02
CA TYR A 138 -1.51 9.26 -9.80
C TYR A 138 0.01 9.39 -9.60
N LEU A 139 0.76 8.30 -9.72
CA LEU A 139 2.23 8.31 -9.60
C LEU A 139 2.87 9.15 -10.70
N SER A 140 2.35 9.09 -11.92
CA SER A 140 2.77 9.95 -13.04
C SER A 140 2.57 11.43 -12.72
N ALA A 141 1.43 11.80 -12.12
CA ALA A 141 1.17 13.16 -11.69
C ALA A 141 2.13 13.62 -10.57
N CYS A 142 2.49 12.74 -9.63
CA CYS A 142 3.51 13.02 -8.62
C CYS A 142 4.87 13.33 -9.26
N ILE A 143 5.31 12.48 -10.21
CA ILE A 143 6.55 12.68 -10.97
C ILE A 143 6.51 14.01 -11.74
N ALA A 144 5.41 14.32 -12.43
CA ALA A 144 5.29 15.54 -13.23
C ALA A 144 5.44 16.82 -12.40
N ARG A 145 5.11 16.76 -11.11
CA ARG A 145 5.28 17.88 -10.16
C ARG A 145 6.74 18.11 -9.77
N TYR A 146 7.55 17.05 -9.72
CA TYR A 146 8.95 17.08 -9.31
C TYR A 146 9.83 16.17 -10.19
N PRO A 147 9.92 16.44 -11.50
CA PRO A 147 10.48 15.51 -12.49
C PRO A 147 11.98 15.27 -12.34
N ASP A 148 12.70 16.13 -11.61
CA ASP A 148 14.13 15.95 -11.35
C ASP A 148 14.41 15.27 -10.00
N ARG A 149 13.39 15.10 -9.15
CA ARG A 149 13.51 14.57 -7.79
C ARG A 149 12.82 13.22 -7.60
N LEU A 150 11.75 12.94 -8.35
CA LEU A 150 10.93 11.74 -8.17
C LEU A 150 11.01 10.79 -9.37
N ARG A 151 11.22 9.52 -9.09
CA ARG A 151 11.06 8.38 -9.99
C ARG A 151 10.05 7.43 -9.36
N SER A 152 9.37 6.59 -10.13
CA SER A 152 8.37 5.67 -9.56
C SER A 152 8.43 4.30 -10.22
N MET A 153 8.20 3.26 -9.43
CA MET A 153 7.87 1.93 -9.93
C MET A 153 6.38 1.88 -10.34
N ALA A 154 6.07 1.13 -11.38
CA ALA A 154 4.71 0.77 -11.74
C ALA A 154 4.19 -0.33 -10.80
N PRO A 155 2.93 -0.23 -10.34
CA PRO A 155 2.26 -1.33 -9.66
C PRO A 155 2.07 -2.49 -10.64
N VAL A 156 2.29 -3.71 -10.16
CA VAL A 156 1.95 -4.95 -10.87
C VAL A 156 0.91 -5.68 -10.03
N GLU A 157 -0.13 -6.21 -10.66
CA GLU A 157 -1.12 -7.06 -9.97
C GLU A 157 -0.69 -8.52 -10.09
N GLU A 158 0.27 -8.94 -9.26
CA GLU A 158 1.00 -10.19 -9.47
C GLU A 158 0.10 -11.44 -9.44
N TYR A 159 -0.96 -11.38 -8.64
CA TYR A 159 -1.99 -12.41 -8.50
C TYR A 159 -2.81 -12.64 -9.78
N ARG A 160 -2.81 -11.71 -10.74
CA ARG A 160 -3.50 -11.85 -12.04
C ARG A 160 -2.64 -12.48 -13.12
N ILE A 161 -1.31 -12.46 -12.96
CA ILE A 161 -0.38 -12.87 -14.03
C ILE A 161 -0.64 -14.33 -14.44
N ALA A 162 -0.96 -15.23 -13.50
CA ALA A 162 -1.16 -16.66 -13.82
C ALA A 162 -2.42 -16.90 -14.68
N GLY A 163 -3.45 -16.06 -14.50
CA GLY A 163 -4.70 -16.17 -15.24
C GLY A 163 -4.70 -15.41 -16.56
N ASP A 164 -3.96 -14.30 -16.65
CA ASP A 164 -3.95 -13.43 -17.83
C ASP A 164 -2.60 -12.67 -17.97
N PRO A 165 -1.52 -13.35 -18.39
CA PRO A 165 -0.20 -12.74 -18.51
C PRO A 165 -0.15 -11.67 -19.62
N ASP A 166 -0.92 -11.82 -20.70
CA ASP A 166 -0.95 -10.86 -21.81
C ASP A 166 -1.57 -9.53 -21.37
N ALA A 167 -2.67 -9.56 -20.60
CA ALA A 167 -3.21 -8.34 -20.01
C ALA A 167 -2.21 -7.67 -19.05
N MET A 168 -1.48 -8.46 -18.25
CA MET A 168 -0.45 -7.92 -17.35
C MET A 168 0.69 -7.27 -18.11
N ILE A 169 1.15 -7.87 -19.20
CA ILE A 169 2.15 -7.28 -20.10
C ILE A 169 1.65 -5.95 -20.67
N ALA A 170 0.40 -5.90 -21.15
CA ALA A 170 -0.18 -4.68 -21.70
C ALA A 170 -0.30 -3.57 -20.64
N GLU A 171 -0.71 -3.90 -19.41
CA GLU A 171 -0.82 -2.94 -18.31
C GLU A 171 0.54 -2.34 -17.91
N VAL A 172 1.58 -3.17 -17.77
CA VAL A 172 2.93 -2.67 -17.42
C VAL A 172 3.61 -1.94 -18.58
N ASP A 173 3.37 -2.36 -19.84
CA ASP A 173 3.86 -1.62 -21.01
C ASP A 173 3.25 -0.22 -21.07
N ARG A 174 1.93 -0.10 -20.83
CA ARG A 174 1.26 1.19 -20.69
C ARG A 174 1.83 2.02 -19.54
N ALA A 175 2.12 1.41 -18.39
CA ALA A 175 2.71 2.10 -17.24
C ALA A 175 4.06 2.75 -17.57
N ILE A 176 4.91 2.06 -18.34
CA ILE A 176 6.21 2.57 -18.74
C ILE A 176 6.10 3.57 -19.90
N ARG A 177 5.35 3.22 -20.95
CA ARG A 177 5.33 4.02 -22.20
C ARG A 177 4.43 5.25 -22.13
N GLU A 178 3.26 5.11 -21.52
CA GLU A 178 2.26 6.19 -21.48
C GLU A 178 2.39 6.99 -20.17
N TYR A 179 2.37 6.31 -19.02
CA TYR A 179 2.48 6.99 -17.71
C TYR A 179 3.92 7.37 -17.33
N ARG A 180 4.92 6.99 -18.15
CA ARG A 180 6.34 7.33 -17.96
C ARG A 180 6.89 6.91 -16.59
N LEU A 181 6.38 5.80 -16.04
CA LEU A 181 6.97 5.20 -14.83
C LEU A 181 8.32 4.55 -15.19
N HIS A 182 9.17 4.34 -14.19
CA HIS A 182 10.61 4.15 -14.40
C HIS A 182 11.11 2.73 -14.13
N ALA A 183 10.31 1.92 -13.45
CA ALA A 183 10.64 0.56 -13.05
C ALA A 183 9.34 -0.23 -12.80
N LEU A 184 9.45 -1.54 -12.57
CA LEU A 184 8.32 -2.39 -12.17
C LEU A 184 8.55 -2.87 -10.73
N LYS A 185 7.50 -2.90 -9.92
CA LYS A 185 7.54 -3.48 -8.57
C LYS A 185 6.83 -4.82 -8.58
N PHE A 186 7.53 -5.85 -8.11
CA PHE A 186 6.95 -7.16 -7.83
C PHE A 186 6.96 -7.45 -6.33
N ASN A 187 5.82 -7.90 -5.82
CA ASN A 187 5.62 -8.50 -4.51
C ASN A 187 5.54 -10.02 -4.73
N ALA A 188 6.69 -10.69 -4.69
CA ALA A 188 6.80 -12.09 -5.10
C ALA A 188 5.80 -13.04 -4.43
N SER A 189 5.41 -12.77 -3.19
CA SER A 189 4.40 -13.58 -2.47
C SER A 189 3.00 -13.51 -3.11
N LEU A 190 2.66 -12.42 -3.78
CA LEU A 190 1.33 -12.22 -4.36
C LEU A 190 1.13 -13.00 -5.67
N SER A 191 2.20 -13.36 -6.36
CA SER A 191 2.13 -14.26 -7.54
C SER A 191 1.57 -15.65 -7.22
N TYR A 192 1.55 -16.02 -5.94
CA TYR A 192 1.04 -17.30 -5.45
C TYR A 192 -0.38 -17.21 -4.90
N LEU A 193 -0.97 -16.00 -4.88
CA LEU A 193 -2.36 -15.83 -4.49
C LEU A 193 -3.26 -16.53 -5.52
N GLY A 194 -4.06 -17.50 -5.09
CA GLY A 194 -4.95 -18.27 -5.97
C GLY A 194 -4.24 -19.28 -6.89
N CYS A 195 -2.91 -19.33 -6.90
CA CYS A 195 -2.13 -20.31 -7.67
C CYS A 195 -0.92 -20.79 -6.85
N PRO A 196 -1.01 -21.94 -6.16
CA PRO A 196 0.09 -22.43 -5.31
C PRO A 196 1.22 -23.09 -6.10
N VAL A 197 1.13 -23.15 -7.44
CA VAL A 197 2.11 -23.83 -8.27
C VAL A 197 3.26 -22.86 -8.58
N PRO A 198 4.52 -23.24 -8.32
CA PRO A 198 5.69 -22.49 -8.78
C PRO A 198 5.67 -22.30 -10.29
N TRP A 199 6.18 -21.15 -10.73
CA TRP A 199 6.17 -20.74 -12.12
C TRP A 199 7.34 -21.36 -12.92
N ASP A 200 8.22 -22.10 -12.23
CA ASP A 200 9.43 -22.77 -12.70
C ASP A 200 9.31 -24.30 -12.72
#